data_AF-A0A9E5DCC6-F1
#
_entry.id   AF-A0A9E5DCC6-F1
#
_cell.length_a   1.000
_cell.length_b   1.000
_cell.length_c   1.000
_cell.angle_alpha   90.00
_cell.angle_beta   90.00
_cell.angle_gamma   90.00
#
_symmetry.space_group_name_H-M   'P 1'
#
loop_
_entity.id
_entity.type
_entity.pdbx_description
1 polymer ?
#
loop_
_entity_poly.entity_id
_entity_poly.type
_entity_poly.pdbx_seq_one_letter_code
_entity_poly.pdbx_strand_id
1 'polypeptide(L)'
;MDKMKKIGLLGATALIGAGLAALSEERIKEFVEEKIEEGAISKEEGKMFVEDLVSETKKQKVNLEKNIIEKLHGAIQMADKELADLTDKIDEMKMQELEAELEKMKSLRKAKN
;
A
#
# COMPACT_ATOMS: atom_id res chain seq x y z
N MET A 1 -10.61 13.77 -4.07
CA MET A 1 -10.08 12.38 -4.08
C MET A 1 -8.85 12.20 -3.19
N ASP A 2 -7.93 13.16 -3.13
CA ASP A 2 -6.62 12.99 -2.47
C ASP A 2 -6.70 12.75 -0.94
N LYS A 3 -7.63 13.42 -0.23
CA LYS A 3 -7.85 13.20 1.23
C LYS A 3 -8.39 11.81 1.57
N MET A 4 -9.33 11.27 0.77
CA MET A 4 -9.90 9.94 1.04
C MET A 4 -8.89 8.82 0.82
N LYS A 5 -8.02 8.93 -0.21
CA LYS A 5 -6.91 7.98 -0.43
C LYS A 5 -5.90 8.01 0.73
N LYS A 6 -5.54 9.20 1.22
CA LYS A 6 -4.65 9.38 2.38
C LYS A 6 -5.20 8.77 3.67
N ILE A 7 -6.48 8.99 3.96
CA ILE A 7 -7.15 8.40 5.15
C ILE A 7 -7.20 6.87 5.04
N GLY A 8 -7.47 6.33 3.85
CA GLY A 8 -7.46 4.89 3.60
C GLY A 8 -6.07 4.26 3.82
N LEU A 9 -5.01 4.91 3.32
CA LEU A 9 -3.64 4.42 3.49
C LEU A 9 -3.19 4.43 4.96
N LEU A 10 -3.53 5.49 5.69
CA LEU A 10 -3.23 5.59 7.14
C LEU A 10 -3.98 4.51 7.94
N GLY A 11 -5.26 4.28 7.64
CA GLY A 11 -6.05 3.22 8.27
C GLY A 11 -5.48 1.83 8.01
N ALA A 12 -5.07 1.55 6.76
CA ALA A 12 -4.42 0.29 6.42
C ALA A 12 -3.10 0.08 7.16
N THR A 13 -2.27 1.13 7.26
CA THR A 13 -0.98 1.08 7.97
C THR A 13 -1.19 0.84 9.48
N ALA A 14 -2.20 1.49 10.07
CA ALA A 14 -2.54 1.29 11.47
C ALA A 14 -3.02 -0.15 11.77
N LEU A 15 -3.87 -0.72 10.91
CA LEU A 15 -4.33 -2.11 11.04
C LEU A 15 -3.19 -3.13 10.91
N ILE A 16 -2.29 -2.94 9.94
CA ILE A 16 -1.11 -3.79 9.78
C ILE A 16 -0.20 -3.68 11.02
N GLY A 17 0.06 -2.45 11.50
CA GLY A 17 0.86 -2.22 12.70
C GLY A 17 0.27 -2.88 13.95
N ALA A 18 -1.06 -2.75 14.14
CA ALA A 18 -1.76 -3.39 15.26
C ALA A 18 -1.71 -4.92 15.18
N GLY A 19 -1.93 -5.50 13.99
CA GLY A 19 -1.86 -6.95 13.78
C GLY A 19 -0.45 -7.50 14.03
N LEU A 20 0.59 -6.81 13.54
CA LEU A 20 1.98 -7.20 13.79
C LEU A 20 2.35 -7.09 15.28
N ALA A 21 1.87 -6.08 15.99
CA ALA A 21 2.10 -5.94 17.42
C ALA A 21 1.41 -7.04 18.24
N ALA A 22 0.17 -7.41 17.87
CA ALA A 22 -0.56 -8.50 18.49
C ALA A 22 0.11 -9.88 18.29
N LEU A 23 0.83 -10.05 17.17
CA LEU A 23 1.60 -11.26 16.85
C LEU A 23 3.06 -11.21 17.36
N SER A 24 3.41 -10.25 18.22
CA SER A 24 4.76 -10.20 18.78
C SER A 24 5.01 -11.39 19.72
N GLU A 25 6.28 -11.80 19.81
CA GLU A 25 6.68 -12.92 20.67
C GLU A 25 6.30 -12.70 22.14
N GLU A 26 6.34 -11.45 22.62
CA GLU A 26 5.89 -11.07 23.96
C GLU A 26 4.39 -11.33 24.14
N ARG A 27 3.55 -10.88 23.19
CA ARG A 27 2.09 -11.11 23.25
C ARG A 27 1.72 -12.57 23.13
N ILE A 28 2.44 -13.34 22.31
CA ILE A 28 2.25 -14.79 22.20
C ILE A 28 2.58 -15.46 23.54
N LYS A 29 3.68 -15.08 24.20
CA LYS A 29 4.06 -15.62 25.51
C LYS A 29 3.03 -15.28 26.58
N GLU A 30 2.64 -14.01 26.69
CA GLU A 30 1.62 -13.56 27.64
C GLU A 30 0.29 -14.32 27.46
N PHE A 31 -0.17 -14.47 26.23
CA PHE A 31 -1.40 -15.21 25.92
C PHE A 31 -1.32 -16.67 26.34
N VAL A 32 -0.18 -17.33 26.11
CA VAL A 32 0.00 -18.73 26.50
C VAL A 32 0.17 -18.87 28.01
N GLU A 33 0.87 -17.95 28.66
CA GLU A 33 1.00 -17.90 30.12
C GLU A 33 -0.36 -17.75 30.80
N GLU A 34 -1.22 -16.85 30.31
CA GLU A 34 -2.61 -16.72 30.79
C GLU A 34 -3.37 -18.05 30.69
N LYS A 35 -3.22 -18.78 29.59
CA LYS A 35 -3.87 -20.10 29.40
C LYS A 35 -3.31 -21.18 30.31
N ILE A 36 -2.03 -21.11 30.68
CA ILE A 36 -1.44 -22.01 31.68
C ILE A 36 -1.99 -21.69 33.07
N GLU A 37 -2.11 -20.41 33.42
CA GLU A 37 -2.65 -19.97 34.72
C GLU A 37 -4.12 -20.32 34.90
N GLU A 38 -4.92 -20.21 33.83
CA GLU A 38 -6.31 -20.68 33.79
C GLU A 38 -6.45 -22.21 33.90
N GLY A 39 -5.35 -22.96 33.83
CA GLY A 39 -5.33 -24.42 33.82
C GLY A 39 -5.84 -25.03 32.50
N ALA A 40 -5.94 -24.22 31.44
CA ALA A 40 -6.38 -24.69 30.12
C ALA A 40 -5.29 -25.47 29.37
N ILE A 41 -4.01 -25.21 29.69
CA ILE A 41 -2.84 -25.84 29.05
C ILE A 41 -1.80 -26.18 30.14
N SER A 42 -1.08 -27.30 29.99
CA SER A 42 0.05 -27.61 30.88
C SER A 42 1.29 -26.76 30.57
N LYS A 43 2.25 -26.69 31.50
CA LYS A 43 3.50 -25.92 31.30
C LYS A 43 4.33 -26.44 30.13
N GLU A 44 4.49 -27.76 30.02
CA GLU A 44 5.18 -28.39 28.88
C GLU A 44 4.50 -28.08 27.54
N GLU A 45 3.17 -28.23 27.46
CA GLU A 45 2.42 -27.93 26.24
C GLU A 45 2.51 -26.45 25.86
N GLY A 46 2.40 -25.54 26.83
CA GLY A 46 2.51 -24.12 26.58
C GLY A 46 3.88 -23.71 26.06
N LYS A 47 4.97 -24.30 26.58
CA LYS A 47 6.32 -24.04 26.09
C LYS A 47 6.48 -24.46 24.62
N MET A 48 5.99 -25.64 24.25
CA MET A 48 5.99 -26.10 22.86
C MET A 48 5.15 -25.18 21.97
N PHE A 49 3.98 -24.77 22.46
CA PHE A 49 3.06 -23.92 21.71
C PHE A 49 3.64 -22.53 21.42
N VAL A 50 4.36 -21.92 22.36
CA VAL A 50 5.09 -20.66 22.14
C VAL A 50 6.16 -20.82 21.07
N GLU A 51 6.99 -21.88 21.15
CA GLU A 51 8.05 -22.12 20.15
C GLU A 51 7.47 -22.30 18.74
N ASP A 52 6.41 -23.10 18.61
CA ASP A 52 5.74 -23.35 17.34
C ASP A 52 5.11 -22.08 16.78
N LEU A 53 4.36 -21.33 17.59
CA LEU A 53 3.72 -20.08 17.16
C LEU A 53 4.72 -18.99 16.77
N VAL A 54 5.80 -18.83 17.52
CA VAL A 54 6.84 -17.84 17.21
C VAL A 54 7.57 -18.23 15.92
N SER A 55 7.86 -19.51 15.75
CA SER A 55 8.49 -20.04 14.52
C SER A 55 7.61 -19.82 13.29
N GLU A 56 6.34 -20.19 13.37
CA GLU A 56 5.39 -20.02 12.27
C GLU A 56 5.12 -18.55 11.96
N THR A 57 5.01 -17.71 13.00
CA THR A 57 4.84 -16.26 12.83
C THR A 57 6.05 -15.63 12.12
N LYS A 58 7.28 -16.05 12.45
CA LYS A 58 8.50 -15.60 11.75
C LYS A 58 8.47 -15.97 10.26
N LYS A 59 8.08 -17.20 9.92
CA LYS A 59 7.94 -17.64 8.52
C LYS A 59 6.86 -16.84 7.78
N GLN A 60 5.70 -16.67 8.41
CA GLN A 60 4.59 -15.93 7.83
C GLN A 60 4.93 -14.45 7.64
N LYS A 61 5.66 -13.83 8.57
CA LYS A 61 6.10 -12.43 8.45
C LYS A 61 6.96 -12.21 7.22
N VAL A 62 7.95 -13.06 6.96
CA VAL A 62 8.81 -12.96 5.77
C VAL A 62 8.00 -13.10 4.48
N ASN A 63 7.08 -14.06 4.43
CA ASN A 63 6.20 -14.24 3.26
C ASN A 63 5.26 -13.04 3.05
N LEU A 64 4.72 -12.49 4.15
CA LEU A 64 3.85 -11.33 4.12
C LEU A 64 4.60 -10.09 3.61
N GLU A 65 5.80 -9.83 4.14
CA GLU A 65 6.67 -8.73 3.71
C GLU A 65 6.96 -8.83 2.20
N LYS A 66 7.35 -10.01 1.72
CA LYS A 66 7.59 -10.23 0.29
C LYS A 66 6.34 -9.94 -0.56
N ASN A 67 5.20 -10.50 -0.19
CA ASN A 67 3.94 -10.30 -0.90
C ASN A 67 3.49 -8.83 -0.91
N ILE A 68 3.68 -8.12 0.20
CA ILE A 68 3.37 -6.69 0.30
C ILE A 68 4.28 -5.88 -0.62
N ILE A 69 5.60 -6.16 -0.61
CA ILE A 69 6.56 -5.45 -1.47
C ILE A 69 6.23 -5.67 -2.94
N GLU A 70 5.94 -6.91 -3.36
CA GLU A 70 5.58 -7.22 -4.74
C GLU A 70 4.30 -6.48 -5.19
N LYS A 71 3.26 -6.48 -4.33
CA LYS A 71 2.01 -5.76 -4.61
C LYS A 71 2.18 -4.25 -4.65
N LEU A 72 2.96 -3.68 -3.73
CA LEU A 72 3.29 -2.26 -3.72
C LEU A 72 4.06 -1.86 -4.96
N HIS A 73 5.06 -2.65 -5.36
CA HIS A 73 5.84 -2.40 -6.57
C HIS A 73 4.94 -2.40 -7.81
N GLY A 74 4.06 -3.39 -7.96
CA GLY A 74 3.10 -3.44 -9.06
C GLY A 74 2.13 -2.23 -9.06
N ALA A 75 1.63 -1.83 -7.90
CA ALA A 75 0.75 -0.67 -7.78
C ALA A 75 1.45 0.65 -8.15
N ILE A 76 2.71 0.83 -7.74
CA ILE A 76 3.52 2.00 -8.10
C ILE A 76 3.78 2.02 -9.61
N GLN A 77 4.18 0.90 -10.21
CA GLN A 77 4.40 0.82 -11.67
C GLN A 77 3.14 1.16 -12.47
N MET A 78 1.96 0.68 -12.03
CA MET A 78 0.69 1.03 -12.68
C MET A 78 0.39 2.52 -12.55
N ALA A 79 0.60 3.10 -11.37
CA ALA A 79 0.40 4.53 -11.14
C ALA A 79 1.36 5.40 -11.97
N ASP A 80 2.63 5.02 -12.08
CA ASP A 80 3.63 5.72 -12.90
C ASP A 80 3.24 5.71 -14.38
N LYS A 81 2.76 4.56 -14.87
CA LYS A 81 2.27 4.44 -16.24
C LYS A 81 1.04 5.32 -16.49
N GLU A 82 0.06 5.29 -15.60
CA GLU A 82 -1.12 6.16 -15.70
C GLU A 82 -0.74 7.65 -15.67
N LEU A 83 0.26 8.02 -14.86
CA LEU A 83 0.74 9.40 -14.78
C LEU A 83 1.44 9.83 -16.07
N ALA A 84 2.25 8.95 -16.68
CA ALA A 84 2.89 9.19 -17.98
C ALA A 84 1.83 9.36 -19.08
N ASP A 85 0.87 8.45 -19.18
CA ASP A 85 -0.22 8.50 -20.17
C ASP A 85 -1.06 9.79 -20.02
N LEU A 86 -1.29 10.25 -18.80
CA LEU A 86 -1.97 11.52 -18.53
C LEU A 86 -1.13 12.73 -18.93
N THR A 87 0.19 12.67 -18.73
CA THR A 87 1.11 13.75 -19.11
C THR A 87 1.13 13.92 -20.62
N ASP A 88 1.25 12.81 -21.37
CA ASP A 88 1.23 12.83 -22.83
C ASP A 88 -0.07 13.43 -23.38
N LYS A 89 -1.22 13.02 -22.81
CA LYS A 89 -2.54 13.60 -23.18
C LYS A 89 -2.64 15.09 -22.92
N ILE A 90 -2.09 15.56 -21.80
CA ILE A 90 -2.08 16.99 -21.48
C ILE A 90 -1.26 17.75 -22.51
N ASP A 91 -0.12 17.22 -22.93
CA ASP A 91 0.75 17.88 -23.92
C ASP A 91 0.14 17.86 -25.32
N GLU A 92 -0.53 16.77 -25.72
CA GLU A 92 -1.34 16.73 -26.94
C GLU A 92 -2.43 17.82 -26.95
N MET A 93 -3.18 17.96 -25.86
CA MET A 93 -4.23 18.97 -25.75
C MET A 93 -3.66 20.39 -25.85
N LYS A 94 -2.53 20.68 -25.20
CA LYS A 94 -1.86 21.98 -25.30
C LYS A 94 -1.39 22.28 -26.72
N MET A 95 -0.86 21.28 -27.43
CA MET A 95 -0.45 21.46 -28.83
C MET A 95 -1.65 21.79 -29.72
N GLN A 96 -2.76 21.09 -29.57
CA GLN A 96 -3.99 21.38 -30.32
C GLN A 96 -4.53 22.78 -30.03
N GLU A 97 -4.50 23.21 -28.77
CA GLU A 97 -4.93 24.56 -28.39
C GLU A 97 -4.04 25.64 -29.03
N LEU A 98 -2.71 25.45 -29.02
CA LEU A 98 -1.77 26.35 -29.67
C LEU A 98 -1.95 26.39 -31.20
N GLU A 99 -2.17 25.25 -31.84
CA GLU A 99 -2.44 25.17 -33.28
C GLU A 99 -3.72 25.92 -33.66
N ALA A 100 -4.79 25.73 -32.88
CA ALA A 100 -6.05 26.44 -33.08
C ALA A 100 -5.88 27.96 -32.94
N GLU A 101 -5.11 28.40 -31.95
CA GLU A 101 -4.84 29.82 -31.73
C GLU A 101 -3.97 30.42 -32.86
N LEU A 102 -2.98 29.67 -33.36
CA LEU A 102 -2.18 30.07 -34.52
C LEU A 102 -3.02 30.21 -35.79
N GLU A 103 -3.96 29.30 -36.05
CA GLU A 103 -4.86 29.39 -37.20
C GLU A 103 -5.83 30.58 -37.10
N LYS A 104 -6.34 30.88 -35.89
CA LYS A 104 -7.10 32.13 -35.66
C LYS A 104 -6.25 33.37 -35.95
N MET A 105 -5.01 33.42 -35.48
CA MET A 105 -4.13 34.56 -35.76
C MET A 105 -3.81 34.71 -37.25
N LYS A 106 -3.57 33.60 -37.97
CA LYS A 106 -3.34 33.61 -39.42
C LYS A 106 -4.56 34.09 -40.19
N SER A 107 -5.77 33.64 -39.83
CA SER A 107 -7.01 34.07 -40.49
C SER A 107 -7.29 35.57 -40.26
N LEU A 108 -7.08 36.07 -39.04
CA LEU A 108 -7.20 37.50 -38.72
C LEU A 108 -6.19 38.37 -39.50
N ARG A 109 -4.96 37.87 -39.69
CA ARG A 109 -3.94 38.57 -40.49
C ARG A 109 -4.29 38.61 -41.98
N LYS A 110 -4.87 37.53 -42.53
CA LYS A 110 -5.35 37.48 -43.92
C LYS A 110 -6.56 38.38 -44.17
N ALA A 111 -7.41 38.60 -43.17
CA ALA A 111 -8.57 39.49 -43.28
C ALA A 111 -8.22 40.99 -43.19
N LYS A 112 -6.99 41.32 -42.78
CA LYS A 112 -6.52 42.70 -42.55
C LYS A 112 -5.60 43.23 -43.67
N ASN A 113 -5.21 42.37 -44.61
CA ASN A 113 -4.46 42.68 -45.83
C ASN A 113 -5.38 42.57 -47.05
#